data_AF-A0A087UVN4-F1
#
_entry.id   AF-A0A087UVN4-F1
#
_cell.length_a   1.000
_cell.length_b   1.000
_cell.length_c   1.000
_cell.angle_alpha   90.00
_cell.angle_beta   90.00
_cell.angle_gamma   90.00
#
_symmetry.space_group_name_H-M   'P 1'
#
loop_
_entity.id
_entity.type
_entity.pdbx_description
1 polymer ?
#
loop_
_entity_poly.entity_id
_entity_poly.type
_entity_poly.pdbx_seq_one_letter_code
_entity_poly.pdbx_strand_id
1 'polypeptide(L)'
;MQDIVYKLVPNLQQNEVRRERDFYKRRGMPYPKTVPNNCTEKEAGSQSSSSKVEDSDYHRSDEQVNILLEAQTTALKQMRRKFIRCSAQVTVTHLKKFIAK
;
A
#
# COMPACT_ATOMS: atom_id res chain seq x y z
N MET A 1 -5.87 -0.63 -4.01
CA MET A 1 -7.01 -0.13 -4.84
C MET A 1 -6.55 0.66 -6.06
N GLN A 2 -5.46 1.43 -5.97
CA GLN A 2 -4.93 2.22 -7.09
C GLN A 2 -4.64 1.40 -8.35
N ASP A 3 -4.05 0.20 -8.23
CA ASP A 3 -3.72 -0.64 -9.40
C ASP A 3 -4.95 -1.06 -10.23
N ILE A 4 -6.08 -1.30 -9.56
CA ILE A 4 -7.33 -1.63 -10.25
C ILE A 4 -7.85 -0.38 -10.96
N VAL A 5 -7.82 0.76 -10.28
CA VAL A 5 -8.30 2.05 -10.82
C VAL A 5 -7.47 2.50 -12.03
N TYR A 6 -6.14 2.37 -11.99
CA TYR A 6 -5.25 2.69 -13.11
C TYR A 6 -5.43 1.75 -14.30
N LYS A 7 -5.83 0.50 -14.08
CA LYS A 7 -6.16 -0.44 -15.16
C LYS A 7 -7.52 -0.15 -15.81
N LEU A 8 -8.47 0.39 -15.05
CA LEU A 8 -9.82 0.67 -15.54
C LEU A 8 -9.97 2.05 -16.20
N VAL A 9 -9.20 3.05 -15.77
CA VAL A 9 -9.32 4.43 -16.26
C VAL A 9 -8.11 4.79 -17.15
N PRO A 10 -8.30 4.95 -18.47
CA PRO A 10 -7.21 5.29 -19.38
C PRO A 10 -6.49 6.58 -18.99
N ASN A 11 -5.16 6.58 -19.08
CA ASN A 11 -4.28 7.73 -18.87
C ASN A 11 -4.34 8.39 -17.47
N LEU A 12 -5.10 7.81 -16.51
CA LEU A 12 -5.26 8.40 -15.18
C LEU A 12 -3.92 8.53 -14.46
N GLN A 13 -3.15 7.44 -14.42
CA GLN A 13 -1.85 7.40 -13.77
C GLN A 13 -0.87 8.45 -14.35
N GLN A 14 -0.82 8.57 -15.68
CA GLN A 14 0.04 9.53 -16.37
C GLN A 14 -0.38 10.98 -16.04
N ASN A 15 -1.68 11.25 -16.02
CA ASN A 15 -2.23 12.56 -15.69
C ASN A 15 -1.93 12.96 -14.23
N GLU A 16 -2.04 12.02 -13.29
CA GLU A 16 -1.70 12.24 -11.88
C GLU A 16 -0.21 12.54 -11.70
N VAL A 17 0.67 11.73 -12.31
CA VAL A 17 2.13 11.95 -12.28
C VAL A 17 2.50 13.31 -12.88
N ARG A 18 1.86 13.69 -13.99
CA ARG A 18 2.08 15.01 -14.62
C ARG A 18 1.68 16.15 -13.67
N ARG A 19 0.49 16.06 -13.07
CA ARG A 19 -0.02 17.08 -12.16
C ARG A 19 0.85 17.22 -10.90
N GLU A 20 1.32 16.08 -10.38
CA GLU A 20 2.25 16.03 -9.25
C GLU A 20 3.58 16.71 -9.62
N ARG A 21 4.19 16.37 -10.75
CA ARG A 21 5.44 17.02 -11.21
C ARG A 21 5.27 18.52 -11.40
N ASP A 22 4.17 18.96 -12.02
CA ASP A 22 3.86 20.37 -12.23
C ASP A 22 3.69 21.14 -10.91
N PHE A 23 3.12 20.50 -9.88
CA PHE A 23 2.98 21.09 -8.55
C PHE A 23 4.34 21.41 -7.92
N TYR A 24 5.27 20.45 -7.92
CA TYR A 24 6.62 20.65 -7.37
C TYR A 24 7.41 21.68 -8.18
N LYS A 25 7.33 21.62 -9.52
CA LYS A 25 7.96 22.60 -10.42
C LYS A 25 7.48 24.02 -10.15
N ARG A 26 6.18 24.24 -9.99
CA ARG A 26 5.59 25.56 -9.71
C ARG A 26 6.00 26.12 -8.35
N ARG A 27 6.27 25.26 -7.37
CA ARG A 27 6.72 25.66 -6.03
C ARG A 27 8.24 25.75 -5.90
N GLY A 28 9.00 25.51 -6.97
CA GLY A 28 10.46 25.47 -6.93
C GLY A 28 11.02 24.39 -6.01
N MET A 29 10.23 23.37 -5.68
CA MET A 29 10.64 22.28 -4.79
C MET A 29 11.13 21.09 -5.60
N PRO A 30 12.15 20.35 -5.10
CA PRO A 30 12.58 19.12 -5.74
C PRO A 30 11.45 18.10 -5.68
N TYR A 31 11.18 17.44 -6.80
CA TYR A 31 10.15 16.41 -6.85
C TYR A 31 10.65 15.17 -6.08
N PRO A 32 9.96 14.73 -5.01
CA PRO A 32 10.45 13.68 -4.12
C PRO A 32 10.67 12.32 -4.80
N LYS A 33 10.01 12.06 -5.94
CA LYS A 33 10.20 10.81 -6.71
C LYS A 33 11.32 10.90 -7.75
N THR A 34 11.94 12.07 -7.92
CA THR A 34 13.12 12.26 -8.79
C THR A 34 14.43 12.47 -8.04
N VAL A 35 14.41 12.70 -6.72
CA VAL A 35 15.65 12.63 -5.94
C VAL A 35 16.07 11.17 -5.93
N PRO A 36 17.20 10.83 -6.57
CA PRO A 36 17.64 9.46 -6.63
C PRO A 36 18.21 9.11 -5.26
N ASN A 37 17.39 8.54 -4.38
CA ASN A 37 17.88 7.34 -3.72
C ASN A 37 17.72 6.24 -4.77
N ASN A 38 18.75 6.08 -5.61
CA ASN A 38 18.94 5.05 -6.62
C ASN A 38 17.81 4.01 -6.73
N CYS A 39 16.90 4.17 -7.69
CA CYS A 39 16.30 3.03 -8.37
C CYS A 39 15.63 3.49 -9.66
N THR A 40 16.10 2.87 -10.73
CA THR A 40 15.74 3.05 -12.13
C THR A 40 14.27 2.75 -12.42
N GLU A 41 13.75 3.51 -13.37
CA GLU A 41 12.57 3.17 -14.16
C GLU A 41 12.65 1.71 -14.60
N LYS A 42 11.67 0.89 -14.22
CA LYS A 42 11.47 -0.44 -14.81
C LYS A 42 10.09 -0.51 -15.42
N GLU A 43 10.10 -0.35 -16.73
CA GLU A 43 9.16 -1.00 -17.63
C GLU A 43 8.98 -2.49 -17.28
N ALA A 44 7.80 -2.99 -17.61
CA ALA A 44 7.36 -4.39 -17.61
C ALA A 44 8.44 -5.46 -17.38
N GLY A 45 8.33 -6.19 -16.27
CA GLY A 45 9.14 -7.38 -16.07
C GLY A 45 8.97 -7.98 -14.69
N SER A 46 8.18 -9.04 -14.61
CA SER A 46 8.15 -9.98 -13.48
C SER A 46 9.57 -10.40 -13.09
N GLN A 47 10.15 -9.81 -12.05
CA GLN A 47 11.25 -10.41 -11.30
C GLN A 47 11.15 -10.07 -9.82
N SER A 48 10.98 -11.13 -9.04
CA SER A 48 11.29 -11.24 -7.63
C SER A 48 12.70 -10.72 -7.33
N SER A 49 12.85 -9.44 -7.06
CA SER A 49 14.11 -8.88 -6.55
C SER A 49 13.94 -8.46 -5.11
N SER A 50 14.13 -9.46 -4.23
CA SER A 50 14.52 -9.30 -2.82
C SER A 50 15.75 -8.39 -2.74
N SER A 51 15.50 -7.08 -2.72
CA SER A 51 16.49 -6.08 -2.38
C SER A 51 16.11 -5.64 -0.97
N LYS A 52 16.84 -6.20 -0.01
CA LYS A 52 16.81 -5.85 1.41
C LYS A 52 17.32 -4.41 1.58
N VAL A 53 16.59 -3.42 1.07
CA VAL A 53 16.57 -2.10 1.68
C VAL A 53 15.98 -2.36 3.04
N GLU A 54 16.75 -2.10 4.10
CA GLU A 54 16.38 -2.40 5.47
C GLU A 54 14.91 -2.03 5.70
N ASP A 55 14.07 -3.04 5.92
CA ASP A 55 12.72 -2.91 6.50
C ASP A 55 12.88 -2.46 7.96
N SER A 56 13.50 -1.30 8.14
CA SER A 56 13.96 -0.79 9.43
C SER A 56 12.77 -0.40 10.30
N ASP A 57 11.64 -0.09 9.67
CA ASP A 57 10.43 0.31 10.37
C ASP A 57 9.42 -0.82 10.58
N TYR A 58 9.64 -2.02 10.03
CA TYR A 58 8.74 -3.17 10.14
C TYR A 58 7.30 -2.84 9.74
N HIS A 59 7.11 -2.32 8.53
CA HIS A 59 5.81 -1.93 7.96
C HIS A 59 5.04 -0.84 8.74
N ARG A 60 5.73 -0.04 9.57
CA ARG A 60 5.06 0.99 10.39
C ARG A 60 4.61 2.19 9.58
N SER A 61 5.34 2.56 8.55
CA SER A 61 5.01 3.68 7.66
C SER A 61 4.19 3.26 6.44
N ASP A 62 3.88 1.97 6.30
CA ASP A 62 3.02 1.49 5.24
C ASP A 62 1.63 2.15 5.28
N GLU A 63 1.00 2.23 4.10
CA GLU A 63 -0.40 2.60 3.97
C GLU A 63 -1.26 1.75 4.91
N GLN A 64 -2.14 2.42 5.67
CA GLN A 64 -3.00 1.76 6.65
C GLN A 64 -4.39 1.52 6.07
N VAL A 65 -4.91 0.32 6.26
CA VAL A 65 -6.28 -0.05 5.89
C VAL A 65 -7.11 -0.35 7.13
N ASN A 66 -8.41 -0.01 7.09
CA ASN A 66 -9.36 -0.32 8.15
C ASN A 66 -10.25 -1.48 7.71
N ILE A 67 -10.33 -2.52 8.52
CA ILE A 67 -11.06 -3.76 8.22
C ILE A 67 -12.08 -4.01 9.34
N LEU A 68 -13.28 -4.44 8.96
CA LEU A 68 -14.31 -4.96 9.87
C LEU A 68 -14.31 -6.49 9.79
N LEU A 69 -14.19 -7.16 10.93
CA LEU A 69 -14.28 -8.61 11.05
C LEU A 69 -15.65 -9.01 11.62
N GLU A 70 -16.40 -9.80 10.85
CA GLU A 70 -17.69 -10.34 11.26
C GLU A 70 -17.72 -11.85 11.04
N ALA A 71 -18.34 -12.57 11.99
CA ALA A 71 -18.66 -13.96 11.82
C ALA A 71 -20.03 -14.08 11.15
N GLN A 72 -20.10 -14.82 10.04
CA GLN A 72 -21.35 -15.12 9.35
C GLN A 72 -22.31 -15.95 10.23
N THR A 73 -21.77 -16.69 11.20
CA THR A 73 -22.51 -17.59 12.09
C THR A 73 -22.54 -17.04 13.52
N THR A 74 -23.66 -17.26 14.19
CA THR A 74 -23.84 -16.94 15.61
C THR A 74 -23.19 -17.98 16.54
N ALA A 75 -22.72 -19.11 16.00
CA ALA A 75 -22.07 -20.16 16.78
C ALA A 75 -20.68 -19.77 17.31
N LEU A 76 -20.07 -18.71 16.76
CA LEU A 76 -18.76 -18.21 17.19
C LEU A 76 -18.92 -17.08 18.20
N LYS A 77 -18.05 -17.09 19.23
CA LYS A 77 -17.96 -16.02 20.22
C LYS A 77 -17.72 -14.68 19.52
N GLN A 78 -18.61 -13.71 19.74
CA GLN A 78 -18.43 -12.38 19.16
C GLN A 78 -17.16 -11.71 19.71
N MET A 79 -16.37 -11.13 18.81
CA MET A 79 -15.19 -10.37 19.18
C MET A 79 -15.58 -9.04 19.82
N ARG A 80 -14.93 -8.68 20.93
CA ARG A 80 -15.11 -7.37 21.59
C ARG A 80 -14.66 -6.20 20.72
N ARG A 81 -13.65 -6.41 19.86
CA ARG A 81 -13.11 -5.41 18.93
C ARG A 81 -13.16 -6.00 17.52
N LYS A 82 -14.09 -5.51 16.70
CA LYS A 82 -14.32 -6.00 15.33
C LYS A 82 -13.63 -5.16 14.26
N PHE A 83 -13.28 -3.91 14.58
CA PHE A 83 -12.56 -3.02 13.68
C PHE A 83 -11.06 -3.07 13.96
N ILE A 84 -10.28 -3.26 12.90
CA ILE A 84 -8.82 -3.34 12.94
C ILE A 84 -8.26 -2.33 11.95
N ARG A 85 -7.22 -1.60 12.37
CA ARG A 85 -6.35 -0.84 11.48
C ARG A 85 -5.01 -1.55 11.37
N CYS A 86 -4.54 -1.80 10.17
CA CYS A 86 -3.26 -2.46 9.93
C CYS A 86 -2.61 -2.03 8.61
N SER A 87 -1.32 -2.34 8.44
CA SER A 87 -0.62 -2.13 7.16
C SER A 87 -1.35 -2.85 6.01
N ALA A 88 -1.36 -2.22 4.84
CA ALA A 88 -1.87 -2.79 3.59
C ALA A 88 -1.11 -4.05 3.16
N GLN A 89 0.07 -4.32 3.71
CA GLN A 89 0.86 -5.53 3.48
C GLN A 89 0.42 -6.74 4.32
N VAL A 90 -0.54 -6.58 5.24
CA VAL A 90 -1.03 -7.67 6.08
C VAL A 90 -1.67 -8.78 5.25
N THR A 91 -1.25 -10.03 5.50
CA THR A 91 -1.79 -11.23 4.84
C THR A 91 -2.92 -11.88 5.65
N VAL A 92 -3.70 -12.73 4.98
CA VAL A 92 -4.74 -13.54 5.63
C VAL A 92 -4.17 -14.40 6.78
N THR A 93 -2.94 -14.87 6.66
CA THR A 93 -2.28 -15.67 7.71
C THR A 93 -2.05 -14.86 8.99
N HIS A 94 -1.68 -13.58 8.88
CA HIS A 94 -1.55 -12.70 10.04
C HIS A 94 -2.90 -12.50 10.74
N LEU A 95 -3.97 -12.27 9.97
CA LEU A 95 -5.32 -12.11 10.52
C LEU A 95 -5.82 -13.39 11.20
N LYS A 96 -5.58 -14.56 10.60
CA LYS A 96 -5.92 -15.86 11.22
C LYS A 96 -5.22 -16.05 12.57
N LYS A 97 -3.92 -15.76 12.64
CA LYS A 97 -3.15 -15.83 13.90
C LYS A 97 -3.64 -14.82 14.95
N PHE A 98 -4.06 -13.63 14.52
CA PHE A 98 -4.59 -12.59 15.39
C PHE A 98 -5.94 -12.99 16.03
N ILE A 99 -6.83 -13.60 15.25
CA ILE A 99 -8.17 -14.03 15.71
C ILE A 99 -8.08 -15.26 16.62
N ALA A 100 -7.11 -16.14 16.39
CA ALA A 100 -6.92 -17.35 17.19
C ALA A 100 -6.33 -17.10 18.59
N LYS A 101 -5.97 -15.85 18.92
CA LYS A 101 -5.35 -15.46 20.19
C LYS A 101 -6.40 -14.95 21.17
#